data_AF-A0A8T6I8Q8-F1
#
_entry.id   AF-A0A8T6I8Q8-F1
#
_cell.length_a   1.000
_cell.length_b   1.000
_cell.length_c   1.000
_cell.angle_alpha   90.00
_cell.angle_beta   90.00
_cell.angle_gamma   90.00
#
_symmetry.space_group_name_H-M   'P 1'
#
loop_
_entity.id
_entity.type
_entity.pdbx_description
1 polymer ?
#
loop_
_entity_poly.entity_id
_entity_poly.type
_entity_poly.pdbx_seq_one_letter_code
_entity_poly.pdbx_strand_id
1 'polypeptide(L)'
;MHPLLNPVRSWQCVVGFPVTLGIALNGADVQASETATEDAAQAPVESVALDLYSPPWSKERANPVYPVQLLGEGKEGWVRLDFMVDPKGKPYEIAVSESMGDWRFEGAAVRALEKSTFEAARVDGEPADAGHSMQYVFILQGGPKGAGEWFVRAHRAVMRAIGEGDREKAEKRLASLEFHTRLSLYEDAYLHVAKFNYYAKWGDKHQQLRALDRAVAHEFAEKHLPQELFTNCQRVRFKLLVETHDYERAIHTYYLLRGLELEEPVLAALERVVERLESLRADGRAYAVPGDFGDRASWSYNLFKDEFLIQDVEGHIAEIKLRCRTDFVFFRFEPGIKYRVADKDNRCHLQLVGNPGTTFTLTQM
;
A
#
# COMPACT_ATOMS: atom_id res chain seq x y z
N MET A 1 -1.09 32.53 1.78
CA MET A 1 -0.77 31.08 1.81
C MET A 1 -0.20 30.77 3.17
N HIS A 2 -0.76 29.78 3.87
CA HIS A 2 -0.34 29.46 5.23
C HIS A 2 -0.01 27.97 5.30
N PRO A 3 1.19 27.59 5.76
CA PRO A 3 1.37 26.20 6.13
C PRO A 3 0.36 25.88 7.22
N LEU A 4 -0.26 24.70 7.14
CA LEU A 4 -1.02 24.16 8.26
C LEU A 4 -0.02 23.71 9.35
N LEU A 5 0.77 24.66 9.86
CA LEU A 5 1.54 24.50 11.09
C LEU A 5 0.52 24.40 12.22
N ASN A 6 0.61 23.28 12.93
CA ASN A 6 -0.28 22.89 14.00
C ASN A 6 -0.26 23.95 15.11
N PRO A 7 -1.30 24.79 15.31
CA PRO A 7 -1.31 25.73 16.42
C PRO A 7 -1.74 25.05 17.72
N VAL A 8 -1.84 23.72 17.76
CA VAL A 8 -2.20 22.98 18.96
C VAL A 8 -1.26 21.79 19.13
N ARG A 9 -0.27 21.98 19.99
CA ARG A 9 0.61 20.96 20.59
C ARG A 9 -0.14 19.78 21.26
N SER A 10 -1.47 19.74 21.19
CA SER A 10 -2.34 18.73 21.80
C SER A 10 -3.11 17.87 20.79
N TRP A 11 -2.83 18.02 19.48
CA TRP A 11 -3.42 17.19 18.42
C TRP A 11 -2.33 16.27 17.86
N GLN A 12 -1.67 15.55 18.76
CA GLN A 12 -1.15 14.22 18.41
C GLN A 12 -2.32 13.45 17.81
N CYS A 13 -2.12 12.59 16.79
CA CYS A 13 -3.19 11.67 16.43
C CYS A 13 -3.58 10.95 17.73
N VAL A 14 -4.81 11.14 18.17
CA VAL A 14 -5.28 10.72 19.48
C VAL A 14 -5.38 9.20 19.46
N VAL A 15 -4.24 8.56 19.66
CA VAL A 15 -4.09 7.14 19.97
C VAL A 15 -2.72 7.00 20.67
N GLY A 16 -2.60 7.63 21.83
CA GLY A 16 -1.71 7.15 22.88
C GLY A 16 -2.32 5.86 23.43
N PHE A 17 -2.28 4.79 22.65
CA PHE A 17 -2.61 3.45 23.10
C PHE A 17 -1.32 2.64 23.14
N PRO A 18 -0.98 2.01 24.28
CA PRO A 18 0.11 1.05 24.29
C PRO A 18 -0.23 -0.04 23.26
N VAL A 19 0.75 -0.41 22.43
CA VAL A 19 0.64 -1.58 21.57
C VAL A 19 0.72 -2.82 22.48
N THR A 20 -0.36 -3.13 23.18
CA THR A 20 -0.56 -4.44 23.79
C THR A 20 -1.26 -5.30 22.76
N LEU A 21 -0.49 -5.82 21.80
CA LEU A 21 -0.95 -6.86 20.90
C LEU A 21 -0.83 -8.20 21.66
N GLY A 22 -1.87 -8.54 22.40
CA GLY A 22 -1.99 -9.84 23.08
C GLY A 22 -2.30 -10.92 22.06
N ILE A 23 -1.27 -11.58 21.53
CA ILE A 23 -1.40 -12.88 20.87
C ILE A 23 -1.02 -13.91 21.92
N ALA A 24 -2.00 -14.65 22.43
CA ALA A 24 -1.76 -15.76 23.34
C ALA A 24 -1.27 -16.97 22.53
N LEU A 25 -0.10 -17.50 22.85
CA LEU A 25 0.36 -18.82 22.43
C LEU A 25 0.91 -19.55 23.66
N ASN A 26 0.36 -20.74 23.91
CA ASN A 26 0.85 -21.68 24.91
C ASN A 26 2.23 -22.19 24.47
N GLY A 27 3.21 -22.08 25.37
CA GLY A 27 4.52 -22.67 25.20
C GLY A 27 4.48 -24.18 25.47
N ALA A 28 5.20 -24.92 24.62
CA ALA A 28 5.67 -26.25 24.96
C ALA A 28 7.20 -26.23 24.78
N ASP A 29 7.89 -26.40 25.91
CA ASP A 29 9.33 -26.58 26.00
C ASP A 29 9.79 -27.81 25.23
N VAL A 30 10.92 -27.69 24.52
CA VAL A 30 11.74 -28.84 24.14
C VAL A 30 13.17 -28.55 24.55
N GLN A 31 13.65 -29.38 25.48
CA GLN A 31 15.02 -29.37 25.98
C GLN A 31 16.01 -29.76 24.89
N ALA A 32 17.10 -29.01 24.78
CA ALA A 32 18.28 -29.39 24.03
C ALA A 32 19.11 -30.41 24.83
N SER A 33 19.59 -31.45 24.13
CA SER A 33 20.63 -32.36 24.61
C SER A 33 21.80 -32.28 23.63
N GLU A 34 22.95 -31.83 24.12
CA GLU A 34 24.23 -31.89 23.43
C GLU A 34 24.76 -33.33 23.43
N THR A 35 25.16 -33.83 22.26
CA THR A 35 26.26 -34.78 22.14
C THR A 35 26.98 -34.52 20.82
N ALA A 36 28.26 -34.17 20.94
CA ALA A 36 29.20 -34.07 19.84
C ALA A 36 29.73 -35.46 19.45
N THR A 37 29.90 -35.69 18.16
CA THR A 37 30.98 -36.54 17.62
C THR A 37 31.35 -36.07 16.23
N GLU A 38 32.64 -35.81 16.06
CA GLU A 38 33.34 -35.60 14.79
C GLU A 38 33.22 -36.82 13.88
N ASP A 39 32.81 -36.60 12.63
CA ASP A 39 33.45 -37.24 11.48
C ASP A 39 33.22 -36.36 10.23
N ALA A 40 34.25 -35.63 9.82
CA ALA A 40 34.22 -34.73 8.67
C ALA A 40 34.54 -35.52 7.39
N ALA A 41 33.59 -36.32 6.93
CA ALA A 41 33.56 -36.75 5.54
C ALA A 41 33.12 -35.55 4.68
N GLN A 42 34.01 -35.09 3.80
CA GLN A 42 33.72 -34.02 2.83
C GLN A 42 32.58 -34.47 1.92
N ALA A 43 31.37 -33.99 2.21
CA ALA A 43 30.24 -34.07 1.30
C ALA A 43 30.57 -33.27 0.03
N PRO A 44 30.13 -33.72 -1.16
CA PRO A 44 30.25 -32.92 -2.36
C PRO A 44 29.56 -31.59 -2.11
N VAL A 45 30.28 -30.48 -2.30
CA VAL A 45 29.66 -29.15 -2.32
C VAL A 45 28.78 -29.12 -3.56
N GLU A 46 27.52 -29.49 -3.37
CA GLU A 46 26.47 -29.24 -4.34
C GLU A 46 26.42 -27.73 -4.51
N SER A 47 26.89 -27.26 -5.65
CA SER A 47 26.86 -25.85 -5.99
C SER A 47 25.39 -25.46 -6.11
N VAL A 48 24.84 -24.90 -5.05
CA VAL A 48 23.53 -24.25 -5.09
C VAL A 48 23.66 -23.14 -6.12
N ALA A 49 23.02 -23.32 -7.28
CA ALA A 49 22.83 -22.24 -8.23
C ALA A 49 22.08 -21.14 -7.47
N LEU A 50 22.78 -20.06 -7.14
CA LEU A 50 22.13 -18.83 -6.72
C LEU A 50 21.27 -18.39 -7.90
N ASP A 51 19.96 -18.44 -7.71
CA ASP A 51 18.95 -17.87 -8.59
C ASP A 51 19.25 -16.37 -8.72
N LEU A 52 20.06 -16.00 -9.72
CA LEU A 52 20.65 -14.67 -9.89
C LEU A 52 19.61 -13.77 -10.55
N TYR A 53 18.57 -13.45 -9.78
CA TYR A 53 17.54 -12.51 -10.20
C TYR A 53 18.03 -11.07 -10.12
N SER A 54 17.90 -10.33 -11.22
CA SER A 54 17.99 -8.87 -11.21
C SER A 54 16.64 -8.26 -11.64
N PRO A 55 16.05 -7.32 -10.89
CA PRO A 55 14.76 -6.73 -11.23
C PRO A 55 14.84 -5.85 -12.48
N PRO A 56 13.69 -5.57 -13.14
CA PRO A 56 13.66 -4.59 -14.21
C PRO A 56 13.95 -3.20 -13.62
N TRP A 57 14.59 -2.34 -14.40
CA TRP A 57 14.82 -0.95 -14.00
C TRP A 57 14.55 0.02 -15.16
N SER A 58 14.02 1.19 -14.81
CA SER A 58 13.67 2.22 -15.79
C SER A 58 14.90 2.67 -16.58
N LYS A 59 14.86 2.46 -17.91
CA LYS A 59 15.91 2.91 -18.83
C LYS A 59 15.60 4.28 -19.38
N GLU A 60 14.39 4.44 -19.92
CA GLU A 60 13.87 5.73 -20.39
C GLU A 60 12.45 5.91 -19.89
N ARG A 61 12.27 6.89 -19.00
CA ARG A 61 10.97 7.24 -18.45
C ARG A 61 10.37 8.39 -19.25
N ALA A 62 9.34 8.11 -20.04
CA ALA A 62 8.62 9.16 -20.75
C ALA A 62 7.82 10.00 -19.76
N ASN A 63 7.88 11.33 -19.91
CA ASN A 63 7.11 12.24 -19.08
C ASN A 63 5.63 12.26 -19.52
N PRO A 64 4.67 12.26 -18.58
CA PRO A 64 3.27 12.34 -18.91
C PRO A 64 2.92 13.75 -19.39
N VAL A 65 2.14 13.82 -20.46
CA VAL A 65 1.60 15.10 -20.94
C VAL A 65 0.47 15.52 -20.01
N TYR A 66 0.59 16.70 -19.41
CA TYR A 66 -0.45 17.28 -18.57
C TYR A 66 -1.74 17.50 -19.37
N PRO A 67 -2.90 16.96 -18.96
CA PRO A 67 -4.16 17.24 -19.64
C PRO A 67 -4.50 18.74 -19.60
N VAL A 68 -4.63 19.39 -20.77
CA VAL A 68 -4.78 20.86 -20.90
C VAL A 68 -5.95 21.42 -20.08
N GLN A 69 -7.07 20.71 -20.04
CA GLN A 69 -8.24 21.11 -19.26
C GLN A 69 -7.94 21.11 -17.75
N LEU A 70 -7.23 20.07 -17.25
CA LEU A 70 -6.83 19.99 -15.84
C LEU A 70 -5.80 21.04 -15.47
N LEU A 71 -4.89 21.34 -16.40
CA LEU A 71 -3.91 22.42 -16.25
C LEU A 71 -4.63 23.77 -16.09
N GLY A 72 -5.61 24.05 -16.94
CA GLY A 72 -6.44 25.28 -16.85
C GLY A 72 -7.35 25.31 -15.62
N GLU A 73 -7.80 24.15 -15.13
CA GLU A 73 -8.57 24.04 -13.89
C GLU A 73 -7.70 24.13 -12.62
N GLY A 74 -6.38 24.09 -12.74
CA GLY A 74 -5.45 24.09 -11.61
C GLY A 74 -5.54 22.82 -10.75
N LYS A 75 -5.93 21.69 -11.34
CA LYS A 75 -6.02 20.40 -10.64
C LYS A 75 -4.68 19.71 -10.64
N GLU A 76 -4.28 19.14 -9.51
CA GLU A 76 -3.12 18.26 -9.37
C GLU A 76 -3.58 16.82 -9.18
N GLY A 77 -2.65 15.87 -9.30
CA GLY A 77 -2.96 14.46 -9.12
C GLY A 77 -1.74 13.57 -9.20
N TRP A 78 -1.96 12.28 -8.97
CA TRP A 78 -0.94 11.26 -9.19
C TRP A 78 -1.61 9.95 -9.59
N VAL A 79 -0.86 9.10 -10.27
CA VAL A 79 -1.33 7.81 -10.76
C VAL A 79 -0.23 6.79 -10.53
N ARG A 80 -0.52 5.74 -9.79
CA ARG A 80 0.33 4.57 -9.66
C ARG A 80 -0.15 3.51 -10.65
N LEU A 81 0.81 2.99 -11.41
CA LEU A 81 0.59 1.94 -12.40
C LEU A 81 1.39 0.71 -11.99
N ASP A 82 0.73 -0.44 -12.02
CA ASP A 82 1.37 -1.76 -11.89
C ASP A 82 1.31 -2.44 -13.25
N PHE A 83 2.42 -3.01 -13.69
CA PHE A 83 2.58 -3.53 -15.05
C PHE A 83 3.65 -4.63 -15.09
N MET A 84 3.76 -5.30 -16.23
CA MET A 84 4.84 -6.24 -16.52
C MET A 84 5.83 -5.62 -17.50
N VAL A 85 7.10 -5.98 -17.41
CA VAL A 85 8.15 -5.64 -18.37
C VAL A 85 8.55 -6.91 -19.10
N ASP A 86 8.46 -6.90 -20.42
CA ASP A 86 8.84 -8.05 -21.26
C ASP A 86 10.38 -8.19 -21.39
N PRO A 87 10.92 -9.32 -21.91
CA PRO A 87 12.35 -9.50 -22.15
C PRO A 87 13.00 -8.48 -23.09
N LYS A 88 12.21 -7.69 -23.82
CA LYS A 88 12.67 -6.60 -24.71
C LYS A 88 12.62 -5.23 -24.02
N GLY A 89 12.22 -5.17 -22.75
CA GLY A 89 12.12 -3.94 -21.98
C GLY A 89 10.86 -3.11 -22.25
N LYS A 90 9.79 -3.73 -22.77
CA LYS A 90 8.51 -3.05 -23.06
C LYS A 90 7.47 -3.34 -21.98
N PRO A 91 6.75 -2.30 -21.51
CA PRO A 91 5.70 -2.49 -20.53
C PRO A 91 4.42 -3.07 -21.17
N TYR A 92 3.74 -3.97 -20.46
CA TYR A 92 2.45 -4.56 -20.85
C TYR A 92 1.58 -4.88 -19.61
N GLU A 93 0.31 -5.25 -19.82
CA GLU A 93 -0.68 -5.52 -18.74
C GLU A 93 -0.75 -4.41 -17.68
N ILE A 94 -0.71 -3.17 -18.15
CA ILE A 94 -0.74 -1.96 -17.35
C ILE A 94 -2.11 -1.84 -16.65
N ALA A 95 -2.08 -1.76 -15.32
CA ALA A 95 -3.23 -1.49 -14.49
C ALA A 95 -3.00 -0.22 -13.65
N VAL A 96 -4.02 0.62 -13.55
CA VAL A 96 -4.06 1.67 -12.54
C VAL A 96 -4.36 1.00 -11.20
N SER A 97 -3.37 0.98 -10.30
CA SER A 97 -3.53 0.39 -8.98
C SER A 97 -4.06 1.39 -7.97
N GLU A 98 -3.59 2.63 -8.05
CA GLU A 98 -4.06 3.74 -7.23
C GLU A 98 -3.98 5.06 -8.00
N SER A 99 -4.90 5.98 -7.73
CA SER A 99 -4.87 7.31 -8.32
C SER A 99 -5.50 8.36 -7.41
N MET A 100 -5.08 9.60 -7.64
CA MET A 100 -5.70 10.80 -7.08
C MET A 100 -5.91 11.83 -8.17
N GLY A 101 -7.06 12.50 -8.08
CA GLY A 101 -7.45 13.56 -8.98
C GLY A 101 -8.44 13.07 -10.02
N ASP A 102 -8.38 13.67 -11.19
CA ASP A 102 -9.31 13.42 -12.28
C ASP A 102 -8.85 12.22 -13.14
N TRP A 103 -9.78 11.37 -13.59
CA TRP A 103 -9.51 10.18 -14.41
C TRP A 103 -8.66 10.48 -15.67
N ARG A 104 -8.71 11.72 -16.17
CA ARG A 104 -7.87 12.15 -17.30
C ARG A 104 -6.36 12.06 -17.00
N PHE A 105 -5.94 12.11 -15.73
CA PHE A 105 -4.55 11.84 -15.33
C PHE A 105 -4.18 10.38 -15.55
N GLU A 106 -5.08 9.45 -15.29
CA GLU A 106 -4.84 8.01 -15.47
C GLU A 106 -4.51 7.70 -16.93
N GLY A 107 -5.33 8.19 -17.85
CA GLY A 107 -5.05 8.04 -19.28
C GLY A 107 -3.74 8.70 -19.72
N ALA A 108 -3.35 9.83 -19.11
CA ALA A 108 -2.07 10.48 -19.41
C ALA A 108 -0.87 9.70 -18.88
N ALA A 109 -0.98 9.11 -17.68
CA ALA A 109 0.04 8.26 -17.09
C ALA A 109 0.22 6.96 -17.88
N VAL A 110 -0.88 6.29 -18.27
CA VAL A 110 -0.83 5.06 -19.08
C VAL A 110 -0.12 5.32 -20.41
N ARG A 111 -0.50 6.37 -21.14
CA ARG A 111 0.17 6.74 -22.41
C ARG A 111 1.65 7.10 -22.26
N ALA A 112 2.05 7.59 -21.09
CA ALA A 112 3.45 7.84 -20.78
C ALA A 112 4.20 6.53 -20.53
N LEU A 113 3.59 5.61 -19.78
CA LEU A 113 4.17 4.31 -19.51
C LEU A 113 4.35 3.49 -20.79
N GLU A 114 3.35 3.45 -21.68
CA GLU A 114 3.42 2.77 -22.99
C GLU A 114 4.61 3.23 -23.86
N LYS A 115 5.08 4.47 -23.66
CA LYS A 115 6.24 5.05 -24.37
C LYS A 115 7.56 4.88 -23.63
N SER A 116 7.51 4.47 -22.36
CA SER A 116 8.70 4.25 -21.54
C SER A 116 9.38 2.93 -21.93
N THR A 117 10.66 2.81 -21.59
CA THR A 117 11.43 1.59 -21.79
C THR A 117 12.23 1.22 -20.54
N PHE A 118 12.49 -0.07 -20.41
CA PHE A 118 13.13 -0.66 -19.25
C PHE A 118 14.29 -1.54 -19.69
N GLU A 119 15.27 -1.72 -18.82
CA GLU A 119 16.09 -2.92 -18.90
C GLU A 119 15.24 -4.06 -18.32
N ALA A 120 15.15 -5.18 -19.05
CA ALA A 120 14.39 -6.34 -18.60
C ALA A 120 15.00 -6.93 -17.32
N ALA A 121 14.17 -7.63 -16.54
CA ALA A 121 14.71 -8.46 -15.48
C ALA A 121 15.58 -9.56 -16.07
N ARG A 122 16.47 -10.12 -15.26
CA ARG A 122 17.25 -11.30 -15.62
C ARG A 122 17.04 -12.38 -14.58
N VAL A 123 16.88 -13.61 -15.04
CA VAL A 123 16.90 -14.83 -14.23
C VAL A 123 18.04 -15.67 -14.76
N ASP A 124 19.00 -16.01 -13.91
CA ASP A 124 20.22 -16.73 -14.31
C ASP A 124 20.96 -16.08 -15.50
N GLY A 125 20.92 -14.74 -15.56
CA GLY A 125 21.55 -13.94 -16.61
C GLY A 125 20.70 -13.77 -17.88
N GLU A 126 19.62 -14.53 -18.05
CA GLU A 126 18.73 -14.47 -19.22
C GLU A 126 17.58 -13.48 -19.01
N PRO A 127 17.25 -12.61 -19.99
CA PRO A 127 16.13 -11.70 -19.90
C PRO A 127 14.78 -12.42 -19.68
N ALA A 128 14.01 -11.96 -18.69
CA ALA A 128 12.74 -12.55 -18.30
C ALA A 128 11.66 -11.49 -18.09
N ASP A 129 10.41 -11.92 -18.17
CA ASP A 129 9.26 -11.12 -17.75
C ASP A 129 9.34 -10.80 -16.26
N ALA A 130 8.96 -9.58 -15.88
CA ALA A 130 8.91 -9.20 -14.48
C ALA A 130 7.89 -8.10 -14.18
N GLY A 131 7.24 -8.21 -13.01
CA GLY A 131 6.37 -7.17 -12.50
C GLY A 131 7.16 -5.92 -12.11
N HIS A 132 6.58 -4.75 -12.37
CA HIS A 132 7.10 -3.46 -11.94
C HIS A 132 5.96 -2.49 -11.61
N SER A 133 6.28 -1.44 -10.85
CA SER A 133 5.34 -0.38 -10.54
C SER A 133 5.99 0.98 -10.73
N MET A 134 5.19 1.97 -11.14
CA MET A 134 5.67 3.34 -11.31
C MET A 134 4.58 4.34 -11.01
N GLN A 135 4.95 5.42 -10.30
CA GLN A 135 4.03 6.50 -9.97
C GLN A 135 4.33 7.75 -10.79
N TYR A 136 3.35 8.23 -11.53
CA TYR A 136 3.37 9.53 -12.19
C TYR A 136 2.70 10.59 -11.33
N VAL A 137 3.32 11.76 -11.24
CA VAL A 137 2.83 12.88 -10.43
C VAL A 137 2.60 14.10 -11.32
N PHE A 138 1.42 14.69 -11.21
CA PHE A 138 0.97 15.87 -11.94
C PHE A 138 0.87 17.05 -10.97
N ILE A 139 1.92 17.88 -10.95
CA ILE A 139 2.04 19.05 -10.08
C ILE A 139 2.12 20.30 -10.96
N LEU A 140 1.50 21.39 -10.52
CA LEU A 140 1.60 22.67 -11.19
C LEU A 140 2.94 23.33 -10.89
N GLN A 141 3.73 23.62 -11.93
CA GLN A 141 4.98 24.36 -11.75
C GLN A 141 4.68 25.80 -11.31
N GLY A 142 5.38 26.25 -10.26
CA GLY A 142 5.16 27.56 -9.65
C GLY A 142 3.86 27.66 -8.83
N GLY A 143 3.19 26.51 -8.57
CA GLY A 143 1.99 26.45 -7.75
C GLY A 143 2.22 26.79 -6.27
N PRO A 144 1.13 27.00 -5.50
CA PRO A 144 1.18 27.22 -4.05
C PRO A 144 1.95 26.10 -3.33
N LYS A 145 2.90 26.46 -2.45
CA LYS A 145 3.60 25.47 -1.58
C LYS A 145 2.79 25.03 -0.36
N GLY A 146 1.50 25.35 -0.31
CA GLY A 146 0.63 25.08 0.83
C GLY A 146 -0.82 25.46 0.55
N ALA A 147 -1.68 25.24 1.54
CA ALA A 147 -3.12 25.38 1.38
C ALA A 147 -3.60 26.83 1.21
N GLY A 148 -4.69 26.98 0.45
CA GLY A 148 -5.47 28.20 0.36
C GLY A 148 -6.16 28.54 1.68
N GLU A 149 -6.47 29.81 1.90
CA GLU A 149 -7.06 30.26 3.17
C GLU A 149 -8.42 29.62 3.47
N TRP A 150 -9.24 29.44 2.44
CA TRP A 150 -10.52 28.76 2.57
C TRP A 150 -10.31 27.34 3.10
N PHE A 151 -9.39 26.58 2.50
CA PHE A 151 -9.10 25.22 2.88
C PHE A 151 -8.60 25.17 4.33
N VAL A 152 -7.68 26.07 4.68
CA VAL A 152 -7.16 26.17 6.06
C VAL A 152 -8.30 26.37 7.08
N ARG A 153 -9.24 27.28 6.81
CA ARG A 153 -10.39 27.53 7.69
C ARG A 153 -11.32 26.31 7.75
N ALA A 154 -11.64 25.72 6.61
CA ALA A 154 -12.56 24.59 6.51
C ALA A 154 -11.99 23.33 7.18
N HIS A 155 -10.73 22.98 6.89
CA HIS A 155 -10.02 21.87 7.52
C HIS A 155 -9.97 22.03 9.05
N ARG A 156 -9.62 23.23 9.56
CA ARG A 156 -9.64 23.49 11.02
C ARG A 156 -11.03 23.32 11.63
N ALA A 157 -12.09 23.68 10.91
CA ALA A 157 -13.46 23.50 11.37
C ALA A 157 -13.87 22.01 11.42
N VAL A 158 -13.47 21.21 10.42
CA VAL A 158 -13.66 19.75 10.43
C VAL A 158 -12.95 19.14 11.63
N MET A 159 -11.65 19.43 11.76
CA MET A 159 -10.82 18.92 12.84
C MET A 159 -11.46 19.26 14.19
N ARG A 160 -11.83 20.53 14.42
CA ARG A 160 -12.53 20.96 15.65
C ARG A 160 -13.77 20.13 15.96
N ALA A 161 -14.66 19.91 14.97
CA ALA A 161 -15.86 19.10 15.17
C ALA A 161 -15.55 17.64 15.53
N ILE A 162 -14.51 17.05 14.91
CA ILE A 162 -14.00 15.72 15.28
C ILE A 162 -13.56 15.72 16.76
N GLY A 163 -12.76 16.71 17.17
CA GLY A 163 -12.29 16.87 18.54
C GLY A 163 -13.41 17.04 19.56
N GLU A 164 -14.42 17.84 19.23
CA GLU A 164 -15.64 18.06 20.04
C GLU A 164 -16.54 16.81 20.13
N GLY A 165 -16.35 15.82 19.23
CA GLY A 165 -17.21 14.64 19.16
C GLY A 165 -18.58 14.90 18.54
N ASP A 166 -18.72 16.01 17.81
CA ASP A 166 -19.93 16.35 17.08
C ASP A 166 -19.87 15.73 15.67
N ARG A 167 -20.42 14.52 15.54
CA ARG A 167 -20.38 13.72 14.32
C ARG A 167 -21.11 14.41 13.16
N GLU A 168 -22.33 14.89 13.38
CA GLU A 168 -23.14 15.52 12.33
C GLU A 168 -22.45 16.78 11.79
N LYS A 169 -21.90 17.61 12.68
CA LYS A 169 -21.13 18.79 12.28
C LYS A 169 -19.85 18.40 11.55
N ALA A 170 -19.15 17.36 11.99
CA ALA A 170 -17.95 16.87 11.30
C ALA A 170 -18.27 16.37 9.89
N GLU A 171 -19.30 15.53 9.73
CA GLU A 171 -19.78 15.02 8.44
C GLU A 171 -20.15 16.17 7.49
N LYS A 172 -20.97 17.11 7.94
CA LYS A 172 -21.38 18.27 7.14
C LYS A 172 -20.19 19.14 6.70
N ARG A 173 -19.20 19.34 7.58
CA ARG A 173 -18.00 20.13 7.28
C ARG A 173 -17.06 19.38 6.34
N LEU A 174 -16.94 18.06 6.50
CA LEU A 174 -16.10 17.21 5.68
C LEU A 174 -16.63 17.13 4.25
N ALA A 175 -17.95 16.94 4.08
CA ALA A 175 -18.60 16.96 2.76
C ALA A 175 -18.35 18.28 2.01
N SER A 176 -18.32 19.41 2.73
CA SER A 176 -17.96 20.71 2.14
C SER A 176 -16.49 20.80 1.73
N LEU A 177 -15.58 20.07 2.39
CA LEU A 177 -14.17 20.00 2.02
C LEU A 177 -14.00 19.14 0.75
N GLU A 178 -14.71 18.01 0.68
CA GLU A 178 -14.66 17.05 -0.43
C GLU A 178 -15.28 17.58 -1.72
N PHE A 179 -16.33 18.40 -1.63
CA PHE A 179 -16.95 19.00 -2.81
C PHE A 179 -16.04 20.01 -3.54
N HIS A 180 -14.92 20.42 -2.94
CA HIS A 180 -14.01 21.34 -3.60
C HIS A 180 -13.15 20.63 -4.65
N THR A 181 -13.45 20.88 -5.92
CA THR A 181 -12.88 20.15 -7.07
C THR A 181 -11.44 20.54 -7.46
N ARG A 182 -10.76 21.40 -6.69
CA ARG A 182 -9.43 21.96 -7.02
C ARG A 182 -8.48 21.88 -5.84
N LEU A 183 -8.29 20.69 -5.29
CA LEU A 183 -7.28 20.50 -4.26
C LEU A 183 -5.90 20.35 -4.91
N SER A 184 -4.93 21.07 -4.35
CA SER A 184 -3.51 20.73 -4.53
C SER A 184 -3.19 19.37 -3.89
N LEU A 185 -2.07 18.75 -4.26
CA LEU A 185 -1.58 17.54 -3.58
C LEU A 185 -1.42 17.77 -2.06
N TYR A 186 -1.01 18.98 -1.67
CA TYR A 186 -0.91 19.39 -0.28
C TYR A 186 -2.28 19.35 0.42
N GLU A 187 -3.29 19.98 -0.16
CA GLU A 187 -4.63 20.03 0.42
C GLU A 187 -5.31 18.66 0.42
N ASP A 188 -5.08 17.84 -0.59
CA ASP A 188 -5.58 16.46 -0.63
C ASP A 188 -4.99 15.62 0.51
N ALA A 189 -3.68 15.72 0.77
CA ALA A 189 -3.05 15.03 1.89
C ALA A 189 -3.71 15.43 3.23
N TYR A 190 -3.95 16.73 3.47
CA TYR A 190 -4.61 17.19 4.69
C TYR A 190 -6.10 16.85 4.76
N LEU A 191 -6.84 16.85 3.64
CA LEU A 191 -8.20 16.32 3.59
C LEU A 191 -8.21 14.87 4.09
N HIS A 192 -7.26 14.07 3.62
CA HIS A 192 -7.16 12.66 3.99
C HIS A 192 -6.66 12.45 5.43
N VAL A 193 -5.85 13.36 5.99
CA VAL A 193 -5.58 13.41 7.44
C VAL A 193 -6.88 13.68 8.23
N ALA A 194 -7.73 14.60 7.77
CA ALA A 194 -9.02 14.85 8.43
C ALA A 194 -9.96 13.63 8.35
N LYS A 195 -10.04 12.97 7.17
CA LYS A 195 -10.81 11.72 6.99
C LYS A 195 -10.28 10.59 7.87
N PHE A 196 -8.96 10.44 7.96
CA PHE A 196 -8.32 9.48 8.85
C PHE A 196 -8.76 9.69 10.31
N ASN A 197 -8.73 10.93 10.81
CA ASN A 197 -9.16 11.26 12.18
C ASN A 197 -10.68 11.07 12.37
N TYR A 198 -11.48 11.36 11.34
CA TYR A 198 -12.92 11.12 11.36
C TYR A 198 -13.23 9.61 11.48
N TYR A 199 -12.62 8.78 10.63
CA TYR A 199 -12.83 7.33 10.64
C TYR A 199 -12.25 6.65 11.88
N ALA A 200 -11.19 7.21 12.48
CA ALA A 200 -10.70 6.76 13.79
C ALA A 200 -11.78 6.83 14.88
N LYS A 201 -12.73 7.77 14.78
CA LYS A 201 -13.75 8.02 15.80
C LYS A 201 -15.10 7.39 15.46
N TRP A 202 -15.47 7.35 14.18
CA TRP A 202 -16.82 6.96 13.76
C TRP A 202 -16.87 5.99 12.57
N GLY A 203 -15.72 5.59 12.02
CA GLY A 203 -15.62 4.66 10.89
C GLY A 203 -15.08 3.29 11.29
N ASP A 204 -14.73 2.52 10.28
CA ASP A 204 -14.03 1.24 10.44
C ASP A 204 -12.52 1.35 10.10
N LYS A 205 -11.77 0.30 10.43
CA LYS A 205 -10.31 0.25 10.23
C LYS A 205 -9.90 0.31 8.77
N HIS A 206 -10.69 -0.24 7.84
CA HIS A 206 -10.40 -0.18 6.41
C HIS A 206 -10.66 1.23 5.86
N GLN A 207 -11.74 1.90 6.29
CA GLN A 207 -11.96 3.32 5.97
C GLN A 207 -10.83 4.19 6.50
N GLN A 208 -10.42 3.97 7.74
CA GLN A 208 -9.32 4.68 8.37
C GLN A 208 -8.00 4.45 7.62
N LEU A 209 -7.70 3.19 7.27
CA LEU A 209 -6.50 2.82 6.51
C LEU A 209 -6.52 3.42 5.10
N ARG A 210 -7.63 3.36 4.36
CA ARG A 210 -7.73 3.97 3.01
C ARG A 210 -7.51 5.47 3.03
N ALA A 211 -8.06 6.17 4.04
CA ALA A 211 -7.81 7.59 4.21
C ALA A 211 -6.33 7.85 4.52
N LEU A 212 -5.73 7.04 5.38
CA LEU A 212 -4.32 7.18 5.74
C LEU A 212 -3.38 6.87 4.56
N ASP A 213 -3.66 5.81 3.79
CA ASP A 213 -2.98 5.46 2.55
C ASP A 213 -2.94 6.68 1.64
N ARG A 214 -4.07 7.34 1.35
CA ARG A 214 -4.06 8.57 0.54
C ARG A 214 -3.27 9.72 1.14
N ALA A 215 -3.33 9.91 2.46
CA ALA A 215 -2.58 10.97 3.13
C ALA A 215 -1.05 10.79 2.99
N VAL A 216 -0.56 9.55 2.85
CA VAL A 216 0.88 9.24 2.79
C VAL A 216 1.36 8.59 1.47
N ALA A 217 0.46 8.36 0.50
CA ALA A 217 0.73 7.52 -0.67
C ALA A 217 1.73 8.10 -1.66
N HIS A 218 1.90 9.43 -1.71
CA HIS A 218 2.66 10.04 -2.78
C HIS A 218 4.16 10.09 -2.48
N GLU A 219 5.00 9.95 -3.52
CA GLU A 219 6.48 10.03 -3.45
C GLU A 219 7.00 11.32 -2.77
N PHE A 220 6.11 12.32 -2.63
CA PHE A 220 6.38 13.59 -1.97
C PHE A 220 5.62 13.78 -0.65
N ALA A 221 5.09 12.72 -0.02
CA ALA A 221 4.29 12.78 1.21
C ALA A 221 5.03 13.48 2.34
N GLU A 222 6.31 13.14 2.50
CA GLU A 222 7.25 13.80 3.41
C GLU A 222 7.43 15.30 3.11
N LYS A 223 7.14 15.73 1.87
CA LYS A 223 7.22 17.15 1.46
C LYS A 223 5.91 17.91 1.66
N HIS A 224 4.80 17.24 1.95
CA HIS A 224 3.50 17.89 2.19
C HIS A 224 3.09 17.85 3.66
N LEU A 225 3.42 16.78 4.37
CA LEU A 225 3.18 16.66 5.79
C LEU A 225 4.46 16.99 6.59
N PRO A 226 4.37 17.74 7.71
CA PRO A 226 5.48 17.89 8.64
C PRO A 226 6.01 16.52 9.08
N GLN A 227 7.33 16.39 9.24
CA GLN A 227 8.01 15.13 9.54
C GLN A 227 7.37 14.36 10.71
N GLU A 228 7.03 15.06 11.80
CA GLU A 228 6.38 14.46 12.97
C GLU A 228 5.00 13.86 12.64
N LEU A 229 4.19 14.60 11.87
CA LEU A 229 2.88 14.13 11.43
C LEU A 229 3.02 12.94 10.47
N PHE A 230 3.93 13.02 9.49
CA PHE A 230 4.20 11.92 8.58
C PHE A 230 4.63 10.66 9.33
N THR A 231 5.60 10.77 10.23
CA THR A 231 6.10 9.67 11.07
C THR A 231 4.96 9.04 11.87
N ASN A 232 4.12 9.86 12.50
CA ASN A 232 3.00 9.37 13.28
C ASN A 232 1.91 8.70 12.42
N CYS A 233 1.60 9.26 11.24
CA CYS A 233 0.74 8.63 10.26
C CYS A 233 1.26 7.25 9.86
N GLN A 234 2.56 7.11 9.58
CA GLN A 234 3.16 5.82 9.22
C GLN A 234 3.10 4.80 10.37
N ARG A 235 3.27 5.24 11.62
CA ARG A 235 3.11 4.36 12.80
C ARG A 235 1.68 3.82 12.92
N VAL A 236 0.68 4.69 12.76
CA VAL A 236 -0.73 4.25 12.79
C VAL A 236 -1.06 3.37 11.58
N ARG A 237 -0.48 3.67 10.43
CA ARG A 237 -0.62 2.86 9.21
C ARG A 237 -0.10 1.45 9.42
N PHE A 238 1.10 1.29 10.00
CA PHE A 238 1.64 -0.02 10.36
C PHE A 238 0.65 -0.82 11.22
N LYS A 239 0.11 -0.21 12.29
CA LYS A 239 -0.86 -0.86 13.17
C LYS A 239 -2.13 -1.28 12.41
N LEU A 240 -2.70 -0.38 11.59
CA LEU A 240 -3.90 -0.68 10.83
C LEU A 240 -3.68 -1.81 9.83
N LEU A 241 -2.53 -1.82 9.13
CA LEU A 241 -2.18 -2.88 8.19
C LEU A 241 -2.10 -4.24 8.88
N VAL A 242 -1.49 -4.32 10.06
CA VAL A 242 -1.48 -5.56 10.87
C VAL A 242 -2.90 -5.95 11.27
N GLU A 243 -3.73 -5.01 11.73
CA GLU A 243 -5.08 -5.28 12.19
C GLU A 243 -6.09 -5.62 11.08
N THR A 244 -5.81 -5.21 9.84
CA THR A 244 -6.59 -5.56 8.65
C THR A 244 -5.94 -6.68 7.83
N HIS A 245 -4.95 -7.36 8.42
CA HIS A 245 -4.24 -8.51 7.84
C HIS A 245 -3.50 -8.25 6.52
N ASP A 246 -3.10 -7.01 6.27
CA ASP A 246 -2.28 -6.64 5.11
C ASP A 246 -0.79 -6.60 5.50
N TYR A 247 -0.26 -7.80 5.75
CA TYR A 247 1.03 -7.97 6.40
C TYR A 247 2.20 -7.56 5.50
N GLU A 248 2.10 -7.73 4.18
CA GLU A 248 3.15 -7.32 3.25
C GLU A 248 3.36 -5.80 3.29
N ARG A 249 2.27 -5.02 3.21
CA ARG A 249 2.36 -3.56 3.34
C ARG A 249 2.78 -3.16 4.76
N ALA A 250 2.44 -3.92 5.79
CA ALA A 250 2.89 -3.66 7.16
C ALA A 250 4.42 -3.75 7.27
N ILE A 251 5.03 -4.82 6.76
CA ILE A 251 6.48 -5.01 6.76
C ILE A 251 7.18 -3.91 5.95
N HIS A 252 6.66 -3.56 4.77
CA HIS A 252 7.18 -2.43 4.01
C HIS A 252 7.13 -1.10 4.79
N THR A 253 6.04 -0.86 5.53
CA THR A 253 5.91 0.32 6.39
C THR A 253 6.92 0.32 7.53
N TYR A 254 7.23 -0.85 8.10
CA TYR A 254 8.28 -0.96 9.12
C TYR A 254 9.65 -0.54 8.59
N TYR A 255 10.05 -1.00 7.40
CA TYR A 255 11.34 -0.62 6.83
C TYR A 255 11.45 0.89 6.56
N LEU A 256 10.35 1.52 6.14
CA LEU A 256 10.26 2.97 6.06
C LEU A 256 10.45 3.61 7.45
N LEU A 257 9.70 3.16 8.45
CA LEU A 257 9.77 3.67 9.82
C LEU A 257 11.16 3.50 10.45
N ARG A 258 11.86 2.40 10.16
CA ARG A 258 13.24 2.14 10.60
C ARG A 258 14.24 3.16 10.03
N GLY A 259 13.94 3.73 8.87
CA GLY A 259 14.73 4.81 8.26
C GLY A 259 14.47 6.20 8.86
N LEU A 260 13.47 6.33 9.75
CA LEU A 260 13.13 7.58 10.43
C LEU A 260 13.68 7.62 11.86
N GLU A 261 13.78 8.82 12.42
CA GLU A 261 14.19 9.01 13.82
C GLU A 261 13.05 8.59 14.78
N LEU A 262 13.14 7.37 15.31
CA LEU A 262 12.23 6.81 16.32
C LEU A 262 12.97 6.49 17.61
N GLU A 263 12.27 6.57 18.74
CA GLU A 263 12.80 6.09 20.03
C GLU A 263 13.02 4.57 19.98
N GLU A 264 14.13 4.11 20.55
CA GLU A 264 14.53 2.69 20.53
C GLU A 264 13.42 1.74 21.02
N PRO A 265 12.70 2.01 22.14
CA PRO A 265 11.65 1.12 22.60
C PRO A 265 10.48 0.98 21.61
N VAL A 266 10.21 2.04 20.83
CA VAL A 266 9.19 2.03 19.78
C VAL A 266 9.66 1.16 18.61
N LEU A 267 10.90 1.32 18.18
CA LEU A 267 11.47 0.52 17.09
C LEU A 267 11.51 -0.97 17.45
N ALA A 268 12.00 -1.32 18.64
CA ALA A 268 12.04 -2.69 19.15
C ALA A 268 10.65 -3.33 19.30
N ALA A 269 9.60 -2.52 19.56
CA ALA A 269 8.22 -3.02 19.57
C ALA A 269 7.72 -3.35 18.16
N LEU A 270 8.05 -2.54 17.15
CA LEU A 270 7.70 -2.80 15.75
C LEU A 270 8.45 -4.01 15.18
N GLU A 271 9.74 -4.13 15.49
CA GLU A 271 10.58 -5.25 15.06
C GLU A 271 10.01 -6.60 15.53
N ARG A 272 9.63 -6.70 16.82
CA ARG A 272 8.97 -7.91 17.36
C ARG A 272 7.64 -8.25 16.69
N VAL A 273 6.92 -7.27 16.13
CA VAL A 273 5.72 -7.56 15.33
C VAL A 273 6.15 -8.13 13.97
N VAL A 274 7.13 -7.54 13.32
CA VAL A 274 7.64 -8.01 12.03
C VAL A 274 8.22 -9.42 12.13
N GLU A 275 9.01 -9.74 13.17
CA GLU A 275 9.52 -11.10 13.40
C GLU A 275 8.38 -12.15 13.47
N ARG A 276 7.26 -11.79 14.11
CA ARG A 276 6.08 -12.67 14.16
C ARG A 276 5.38 -12.80 12.82
N LEU A 277 5.33 -11.73 12.03
CA LEU A 277 4.78 -11.77 10.67
C LEU A 277 5.67 -12.64 9.76
N GLU A 278 6.99 -12.48 9.82
CA GLU A 278 7.93 -13.31 9.07
C GLU A 278 7.85 -14.80 9.47
N SER A 279 7.65 -15.09 10.76
CA SER A 279 7.35 -16.46 11.19
C SER A 279 6.03 -16.98 10.62
N LEU A 280 4.97 -16.17 10.61
CA LEU A 280 3.68 -16.53 10.02
C LEU A 280 3.78 -16.75 8.50
N ARG A 281 4.60 -15.96 7.81
CA ARG A 281 4.86 -16.10 6.36
C ARG A 281 5.39 -17.51 6.05
N ALA A 282 6.31 -18.00 6.88
CA ALA A 282 7.03 -19.25 6.64
C ALA A 282 6.36 -20.53 7.19
N ASP A 283 5.45 -20.42 8.16
CA ASP A 283 4.77 -21.59 8.74
C ASP A 283 3.41 -21.90 8.09
N GLY A 284 2.78 -23.02 8.45
CA GLY A 284 1.53 -23.48 7.83
C GLY A 284 0.23 -22.90 8.43
N ARG A 285 0.29 -21.84 9.26
CA ARG A 285 -0.92 -21.24 9.83
C ARG A 285 -1.64 -20.40 8.79
N ALA A 286 -2.90 -20.74 8.53
CA ALA A 286 -3.74 -19.97 7.63
C ALA A 286 -4.34 -18.72 8.32
N TYR A 287 -4.62 -17.67 7.54
CA TYR A 287 -5.38 -16.52 8.00
C TYR A 287 -6.30 -15.96 6.90
N ALA A 288 -7.37 -15.29 7.32
CA ALA A 288 -8.40 -14.78 6.41
C ALA A 288 -8.35 -13.25 6.29
N VAL A 289 -8.57 -12.77 5.08
CA VAL A 289 -8.65 -11.36 4.70
C VAL A 289 -10.04 -11.11 4.10
N PRO A 290 -10.88 -10.26 4.71
CA PRO A 290 -12.16 -9.89 4.12
C PRO A 290 -11.93 -9.01 2.88
N GLY A 291 -12.60 -9.36 1.79
CA GLY A 291 -12.58 -8.65 0.52
C GLY A 291 -13.89 -7.95 0.23
N ASP A 292 -13.80 -6.71 -0.26
CA ASP A 292 -14.95 -5.89 -0.67
C ASP A 292 -14.56 -4.97 -1.84
N PHE A 293 -15.24 -5.14 -2.97
CA PHE A 293 -15.05 -4.35 -4.17
C PHE A 293 -15.54 -2.91 -3.98
N GLY A 294 -16.55 -2.69 -3.12
CA GLY A 294 -17.22 -1.40 -2.96
C GLY A 294 -17.85 -0.96 -4.27
N ASP A 295 -17.56 0.25 -4.74
CA ASP A 295 -18.03 0.80 -6.01
C ASP A 295 -17.13 0.45 -7.22
N ARG A 296 -16.08 -0.35 -7.00
CA ARG A 296 -15.05 -0.65 -8.01
C ARG A 296 -15.33 -1.97 -8.73
N ALA A 297 -14.82 -2.09 -9.95
CA ALA A 297 -14.87 -3.35 -10.72
C ALA A 297 -13.66 -4.28 -10.44
N SER A 298 -12.80 -3.91 -9.50
CA SER A 298 -11.64 -4.71 -9.12
C SER A 298 -11.24 -4.51 -7.66
N TRP A 299 -10.56 -5.52 -7.13
CA TRP A 299 -9.94 -5.50 -5.82
C TRP A 299 -8.51 -6.04 -5.91
N SER A 300 -7.60 -5.43 -5.16
CA SER A 300 -6.16 -5.72 -5.24
C SER A 300 -5.59 -5.98 -3.85
N TYR A 301 -4.61 -6.89 -3.79
CA TYR A 301 -3.96 -7.30 -2.55
C TYR A 301 -2.58 -7.89 -2.81
N ASN A 302 -1.61 -7.63 -1.93
CA ASN A 302 -0.29 -8.24 -2.02
C ASN A 302 -0.30 -9.55 -1.24
N LEU A 303 -0.16 -10.68 -1.94
CA LEU A 303 -0.09 -11.99 -1.32
C LEU A 303 1.07 -12.02 -0.32
N PHE A 304 0.79 -12.58 0.85
CA PHE A 304 1.76 -12.73 1.94
C PHE A 304 2.21 -14.17 2.11
N LYS A 305 1.42 -15.13 1.60
CA LYS A 305 1.68 -16.56 1.56
C LYS A 305 1.57 -17.07 0.12
N ASP A 306 2.24 -18.17 -0.15
CA ASP A 306 2.36 -18.74 -1.49
C ASP A 306 1.13 -19.56 -1.88
N GLU A 307 0.28 -19.97 -0.92
CA GLU A 307 -1.00 -20.60 -1.18
C GLU A 307 -2.17 -19.69 -0.77
N PHE A 308 -3.21 -19.66 -1.61
CA PHE A 308 -4.43 -18.94 -1.29
C PHE A 308 -5.70 -19.60 -1.83
N LEU A 309 -6.82 -19.23 -1.24
CA LEU A 309 -8.16 -19.70 -1.59
C LEU A 309 -9.16 -18.55 -1.44
N ILE A 310 -10.08 -18.42 -2.39
CA ILE A 310 -11.14 -17.42 -2.36
C ILE A 310 -12.47 -18.13 -2.16
N GLN A 311 -13.21 -17.73 -1.13
CA GLN A 311 -14.48 -18.35 -0.73
C GLN A 311 -15.51 -17.29 -0.34
N ASP A 312 -16.71 -17.75 0.01
CA ASP A 312 -17.81 -16.92 0.53
C ASP A 312 -18.12 -15.72 -0.38
N VAL A 313 -18.11 -15.96 -1.69
CA VAL A 313 -18.29 -14.91 -2.70
C VAL A 313 -19.77 -14.53 -2.78
N GLU A 314 -20.10 -13.31 -2.38
CA GLU A 314 -21.39 -12.67 -2.65
C GLU A 314 -21.21 -11.65 -3.77
N GLY A 315 -21.75 -11.95 -4.96
CA GLY A 315 -21.53 -11.14 -6.16
C GLY A 315 -20.89 -11.96 -7.28
N HIS A 316 -19.97 -11.36 -8.03
CA HIS A 316 -19.32 -12.04 -9.16
C HIS A 316 -17.88 -11.61 -9.34
N ILE A 317 -16.98 -12.59 -9.28
CA ILE A 317 -15.57 -12.48 -9.68
C ILE A 317 -15.42 -13.21 -11.01
N ALA A 318 -14.95 -12.51 -12.03
CA ALA A 318 -14.74 -13.06 -13.37
C ALA A 318 -13.33 -13.65 -13.51
N GLU A 319 -12.32 -12.90 -13.07
CA GLU A 319 -10.93 -13.16 -13.38
C GLU A 319 -10.03 -12.93 -12.18
N ILE A 320 -8.97 -13.73 -12.10
CA ILE A 320 -7.81 -13.54 -11.23
C ILE A 320 -6.64 -13.15 -12.12
N LYS A 321 -5.92 -12.10 -11.73
CA LYS A 321 -4.64 -11.70 -12.31
C LYS A 321 -3.59 -11.70 -11.20
N LEU A 322 -2.47 -12.38 -11.43
CA LEU A 322 -1.31 -12.38 -10.56
C LEU A 322 -0.15 -11.74 -11.30
N ARG A 323 0.35 -10.62 -10.78
CA ARG A 323 1.61 -9.98 -11.22
C ARG A 323 2.68 -10.30 -10.17
N CYS A 324 3.54 -11.26 -10.48
CA CYS A 324 4.61 -11.73 -9.61
C CYS A 324 5.96 -11.17 -10.04
N ARG A 325 7.02 -11.51 -9.31
CA ARG A 325 8.38 -11.01 -9.59
C ARG A 325 8.90 -11.44 -10.96
N THR A 326 8.61 -12.68 -11.36
CA THR A 326 9.11 -13.31 -12.59
C THR A 326 8.01 -13.88 -13.49
N ASP A 327 6.74 -13.66 -13.16
CA ASP A 327 5.63 -14.26 -13.90
C ASP A 327 4.38 -13.37 -13.87
N PHE A 328 3.56 -13.51 -14.92
CA PHE A 328 2.22 -12.97 -14.99
C PHE A 328 1.26 -14.05 -15.45
N VAL A 329 0.30 -14.36 -14.59
CA VAL A 329 -0.76 -15.30 -14.93
C VAL A 329 -2.11 -14.64 -14.76
N PHE A 330 -3.01 -14.87 -15.71
CA PHE A 330 -4.41 -14.53 -15.57
C PHE A 330 -5.26 -15.74 -15.95
N PHE A 331 -6.35 -15.93 -15.23
CA PHE A 331 -7.25 -17.04 -15.46
C PHE A 331 -8.64 -16.71 -14.92
N ARG A 332 -9.63 -17.44 -15.43
CA ARG A 332 -11.00 -17.32 -14.95
C ARG A 332 -11.08 -17.76 -13.50
N PHE A 333 -11.83 -17.02 -12.69
CA PHE A 333 -12.10 -17.45 -11.32
C PHE A 333 -12.98 -18.70 -11.30
N GLU A 334 -12.56 -19.69 -10.53
CA GLU A 334 -13.29 -20.94 -10.29
C GLU A 334 -13.45 -21.15 -8.78
N PRO A 335 -14.69 -21.17 -8.25
CA PRO A 335 -14.94 -21.33 -6.82
C PRO A 335 -14.37 -22.64 -6.26
N GLY A 336 -13.77 -22.56 -5.06
CA GLY A 336 -13.27 -23.73 -4.34
C GLY A 336 -11.92 -24.26 -4.82
N ILE A 337 -11.29 -23.63 -5.82
CA ILE A 337 -9.93 -23.95 -6.23
C ILE A 337 -8.93 -23.28 -5.28
N LYS A 338 -7.98 -24.08 -4.78
CA LYS A 338 -6.78 -23.58 -4.11
C LYS A 338 -5.71 -23.27 -5.13
N TYR A 339 -5.09 -22.12 -5.00
CA TYR A 339 -4.04 -21.64 -5.88
C TYR A 339 -2.72 -21.64 -5.12
N ARG A 340 -1.65 -22.11 -5.78
CA ARG A 340 -0.28 -22.00 -5.27
C ARG A 340 0.57 -21.22 -6.26
N VAL A 341 1.27 -20.22 -5.76
CA VAL A 341 2.22 -19.40 -6.48
C VAL A 341 3.59 -20.08 -6.44
N ALA A 342 4.22 -20.26 -7.59
CA ALA A 342 5.55 -20.89 -7.69
C ALA A 342 6.72 -19.92 -7.42
N ASP A 343 6.45 -18.64 -7.15
CA ASP A 343 7.45 -17.61 -6.91
C ASP A 343 8.01 -17.74 -5.49
N LYS A 344 9.29 -18.14 -5.39
CA LYS A 344 9.98 -18.37 -4.12
C LYS A 344 10.10 -17.13 -3.24
N ASP A 345 10.02 -15.94 -3.83
CA ASP A 345 10.07 -14.67 -3.11
C ASP A 345 8.69 -14.24 -2.58
N ASN A 346 7.62 -14.92 -3.01
CA ASN A 346 6.25 -14.71 -2.56
C ASN A 346 5.75 -13.26 -2.67
N ARG A 347 6.24 -12.51 -3.67
CA ARG A 347 5.87 -11.13 -3.94
C ARG A 347 4.97 -11.06 -5.16
N CYS A 348 3.71 -11.43 -4.95
CA CYS A 348 2.70 -11.42 -5.99
C CYS A 348 1.57 -10.46 -5.67
N HIS A 349 1.29 -9.56 -6.61
CA HIS A 349 0.12 -8.71 -6.57
C HIS A 349 -1.07 -9.44 -7.17
N LEU A 350 -2.03 -9.79 -6.31
CA LEU A 350 -3.33 -10.33 -6.69
C LEU A 350 -4.27 -9.20 -7.07
N GLN A 351 -4.86 -9.30 -8.26
CA GLN A 351 -5.98 -8.48 -8.69
C GLN A 351 -7.16 -9.36 -9.07
N LEU A 352 -8.30 -9.12 -8.45
CA LEU A 352 -9.58 -9.73 -8.76
C LEU A 352 -10.39 -8.75 -9.60
N VAL A 353 -10.99 -9.22 -10.68
CA VAL A 353 -11.85 -8.42 -11.56
C VAL A 353 -13.26 -9.00 -11.53
N GLY A 354 -14.26 -8.14 -11.43
CA GLY A 354 -15.62 -8.56 -11.12
C GLY A 354 -16.60 -7.40 -11.04
N ASN A 355 -17.78 -7.66 -10.47
CA ASN A 355 -18.82 -6.66 -10.36
C ASN A 355 -18.60 -5.77 -9.11
N PRO A 356 -18.90 -4.47 -9.19
CA PRO A 356 -19.05 -3.63 -8.00
C PRO A 356 -20.00 -4.26 -6.97
N GLY A 357 -19.69 -4.06 -5.69
CA GLY A 357 -20.42 -4.61 -4.55
C GLY A 357 -20.08 -6.06 -4.20
N THR A 358 -19.18 -6.71 -4.94
CA THR A 358 -18.77 -8.09 -4.64
C THR A 358 -17.98 -8.16 -3.34
N THR A 359 -18.37 -9.06 -2.44
CA THR A 359 -17.65 -9.40 -1.20
C THR A 359 -17.19 -10.86 -1.22
N PHE A 360 -16.12 -11.18 -0.48
CA PHE A 360 -15.53 -12.51 -0.43
C PHE A 360 -14.55 -12.63 0.75
N THR A 361 -14.08 -13.85 1.01
CA THR A 361 -12.96 -14.12 1.93
C THR A 361 -11.75 -14.62 1.15
N LEU A 362 -10.61 -13.94 1.26
CA LEU A 362 -9.30 -14.44 0.81
C LEU A 362 -8.60 -15.13 1.97
N THR A 363 -8.39 -16.44 1.88
CA THR A 363 -7.59 -17.20 2.85
C THR A 363 -6.17 -17.37 2.32
N GLN A 364 -5.18 -17.00 3.12
CA GLN A 364 -3.74 -17.20 2.88
C GLN A 364 -3.29 -18.40 3.70
N MET A 365 -2.59 -19.37 3.11
CA MET A 365 -2.22 -20.66 3.75
C MET A 365 -0.72 -20.90 3.73
#